data_AF-A0A7W0JPW3-F1
#
_entry.id   AF-A0A7W0JPW3-F1
#
_cell.length_a   1.000
_cell.length_b   1.000
_cell.length_c   1.000
_cell.angle_alpha   90.00
_cell.angle_beta   90.00
_cell.angle_gamma   90.00
#
_symmetry.space_group_name_H-M   'P 1'
#
loop_
_entity.id
_entity.type
_entity.pdbx_description
1 polymer ?
#
loop_
_entity_poly.entity_id
_entity_poly.type
_entity_poly.pdbx_seq_one_letter_code
_entity_poly.pdbx_strand_id
1 'polypeptide(L)'
;MSAFGLPAPYRVMTTAAQLRPGTDRVNFEVTLFARADVLEHVEIVEQAGDTGVWLTDRYAGLRGLRAGDTLQFAFGDAPIAGIYRDLGGDGVFTDLPAYWCTWSDLIVPDLEFRPPPFVLVDPATMYSLCRSSPNSATQPRRSSVGGIPRST
;
A
#
# COMPACT_ATOMS: atom_id res chain seq x y z
N MET A 1 28.12 -20.67 4.09
CA MET A 1 27.29 -20.54 5.31
C MET A 1 26.43 -19.30 5.12
N SER A 2 25.19 -19.49 4.68
CA SER A 2 24.27 -18.39 4.39
C SER A 2 23.57 -17.98 5.68
N ALA A 3 23.76 -16.74 6.12
CA ALA A 3 22.89 -16.15 7.12
C ALA A 3 21.49 -16.04 6.50
N PHE A 4 20.49 -16.65 7.14
CA PHE A 4 19.09 -16.33 6.85
C PHE A 4 18.89 -14.86 7.21
N GLY A 5 19.04 -13.98 6.20
CA GLY A 5 18.66 -12.58 6.32
C GLY A 5 17.18 -12.54 6.65
N LEU A 6 16.81 -11.77 7.69
CA LEU A 6 15.42 -11.49 7.98
C LEU A 6 14.72 -11.03 6.69
N PRO A 7 13.49 -11.47 6.40
CA PRO A 7 12.77 -10.99 5.23
C PRO A 7 12.75 -9.47 5.23
N ALA A 8 12.97 -8.85 4.06
CA ALA A 8 12.98 -7.41 3.93
C ALA A 8 11.70 -6.81 4.54
N PRO A 9 11.79 -5.72 5.31
CA PRO A 9 10.62 -5.15 5.96
C PRO A 9 9.60 -4.71 4.92
N TYR A 10 8.36 -5.13 5.11
CA TYR A 10 7.21 -4.63 4.34
C TYR A 10 6.39 -3.66 5.18
N ARG A 11 5.58 -2.83 4.52
CA ARG A 11 4.61 -1.94 5.17
C ARG A 11 3.26 -2.05 4.48
N VAL A 12 2.20 -2.03 5.29
CA VAL A 12 0.81 -2.03 4.83
C VAL A 12 0.07 -0.88 5.49
N MET A 13 -0.74 -0.18 4.71
CA MET A 13 -1.62 0.88 5.21
C MET A 13 -2.88 0.94 4.36
N THR A 14 -4.05 0.81 5.00
CA THR A 14 -5.32 1.10 4.33
C THR A 14 -5.65 2.58 4.51
N THR A 15 -5.98 3.27 3.42
CA THR A 15 -6.30 4.70 3.42
C THR A 15 -7.32 5.03 2.37
N ALA A 16 -8.04 6.14 2.55
CA ALA A 16 -8.82 6.74 1.48
C ALA A 16 -7.88 7.34 0.41
N ALA A 17 -8.26 7.13 -0.84
CA ALA A 17 -7.68 7.71 -2.04
C ALA A 17 -8.78 8.37 -2.88
N GLN A 18 -8.38 9.37 -3.64
CA GLN A 18 -9.21 10.13 -4.55
C GLN A 18 -8.45 10.29 -5.85
N LEU A 19 -9.16 10.15 -6.96
CA LEU A 19 -8.59 10.49 -8.24
C LEU A 19 -8.57 12.01 -8.41
N ARG A 20 -7.46 12.53 -8.95
CA ARG A 20 -7.37 13.89 -9.47
C ARG A 20 -7.47 13.83 -11.01
N PRO A 21 -8.67 13.92 -11.64
CA PRO A 21 -8.97 15.16 -12.37
C PRO A 21 -10.47 15.55 -12.47
N GLY A 22 -10.76 16.85 -12.50
CA GLY A 22 -12.10 17.40 -12.75
C GLY A 22 -12.99 17.55 -11.51
N THR A 23 -14.23 18.02 -11.69
CA THR A 23 -15.17 18.37 -10.61
C THR A 23 -15.76 17.19 -9.83
N ASP A 24 -15.63 15.95 -10.32
CA ASP A 24 -16.14 14.76 -9.62
C ASP A 24 -15.05 14.06 -8.83
N ARG A 25 -15.19 14.09 -7.50
CA ARG A 25 -14.31 13.39 -6.57
C ARG A 25 -14.90 12.01 -6.26
N VAL A 26 -14.27 10.96 -6.77
CA VAL A 26 -14.58 9.59 -6.35
C VAL A 26 -13.66 9.21 -5.20
N ASN A 27 -14.23 9.12 -4.00
CA ASN A 27 -13.53 8.60 -2.82
C ASN A 27 -13.59 7.07 -2.82
N PHE A 28 -12.46 6.42 -2.57
CA PHE A 28 -12.39 4.97 -2.40
C PHE A 28 -11.29 4.60 -1.40
N GLU A 29 -11.45 3.48 -0.71
CA GLU A 29 -10.38 2.93 0.12
C GLU A 29 -9.42 2.13 -0.74
N VAL A 30 -8.14 2.15 -0.38
CA VAL A 30 -7.10 1.30 -0.97
C VAL A 30 -6.21 0.73 0.12
N THR A 31 -5.63 -0.43 -0.15
CA THR A 31 -4.56 -1.01 0.67
C THR A 31 -3.24 -0.74 -0.02
N LEU A 32 -2.43 0.13 0.57
CA LEU A 32 -1.07 0.40 0.14
C LEU A 32 -0.12 -0.67 0.68
N PHE A 33 0.72 -1.22 -0.18
CA PHE A 33 1.74 -2.21 0.17
C PHE A 33 3.10 -1.76 -0.35
N ALA A 34 4.10 -1.70 0.54
CA ALA A 34 5.47 -1.34 0.17
C ALA A 34 6.48 -2.39 0.61
N ARG A 35 7.31 -2.82 -0.33
CA ARG A 35 8.48 -3.68 -0.11
C ARG A 35 9.49 -3.42 -1.24
N ALA A 36 10.78 -3.52 -0.96
CA ALA A 36 11.83 -3.06 -1.88
C ALA A 36 11.88 -3.82 -3.22
N ASP A 37 11.60 -5.12 -3.19
CA ASP A 37 11.63 -6.06 -4.33
C ASP A 37 10.25 -6.29 -4.95
N VAL A 38 9.22 -5.55 -4.53
CA VAL A 38 7.82 -5.88 -4.85
C VAL A 38 7.50 -5.87 -6.35
N LEU A 39 8.15 -5.00 -7.11
CA LEU A 39 7.92 -4.87 -8.55
C LEU A 39 8.57 -6.00 -9.36
N GLU A 40 9.52 -6.74 -8.78
CA GLU A 40 10.12 -7.93 -9.40
C GLU A 40 9.15 -9.13 -9.41
N HIS A 41 8.05 -9.01 -8.66
CA HIS A 41 7.05 -10.07 -8.46
C HIS A 41 5.70 -9.78 -9.10
N VAL A 42 5.63 -8.79 -10.00
CA VAL A 42 4.44 -8.48 -10.80
C VAL A 42 4.80 -8.35 -12.28
N GLU A 43 3.80 -8.55 -13.14
CA GLU A 43 3.90 -8.21 -14.56
C GLU A 43 3.52 -6.74 -14.74
N ILE A 44 4.46 -5.92 -15.24
CA ILE A 44 4.20 -4.52 -15.57
C ILE A 44 3.47 -4.43 -16.91
N VAL A 45 2.34 -3.73 -16.92
CA VAL A 45 1.48 -3.49 -18.10
C VAL A 45 1.72 -2.10 -18.69
N GLU A 46 1.87 -1.09 -17.84
CA GLU A 46 2.13 0.29 -18.23
C GLU A 46 3.09 0.95 -17.23
N GLN A 47 3.96 1.84 -17.69
CA GLN A 47 4.92 2.54 -16.83
C GLN A 47 5.13 3.97 -17.33
N ALA A 48 5.05 4.92 -16.42
CA ALA A 48 5.32 6.35 -16.65
C ALA A 48 6.46 6.87 -15.76
N GLY A 49 6.86 6.12 -14.73
CA GLY A 49 8.00 6.43 -13.88
C GLY A 49 8.31 5.30 -12.89
N ASP A 50 9.35 5.49 -12.10
CA ASP A 50 9.86 4.46 -11.16
C ASP A 50 9.46 4.75 -9.70
N THR A 51 8.82 5.90 -9.45
CA THR A 51 8.47 6.39 -8.11
C THR A 51 7.01 6.78 -8.07
N GLY A 52 6.29 6.33 -7.04
CA GLY A 52 4.88 6.57 -6.86
C GLY A 52 4.13 5.29 -6.54
N VAL A 53 2.88 5.23 -6.99
CA VAL A 53 1.98 4.11 -6.76
C VAL A 53 1.75 3.29 -8.03
N TRP A 54 1.54 1.99 -7.85
CA TRP A 54 1.29 1.04 -8.93
C TRP A 54 -0.08 0.42 -8.73
N LEU A 55 -0.93 0.51 -9.74
CA LEU A 55 -2.30 -0.01 -9.71
C LEU A 55 -2.42 -1.31 -10.49
N THR A 56 -3.34 -2.17 -10.08
CA THR A 56 -3.76 -3.29 -10.93
C THR A 56 -4.39 -2.76 -12.22
N ASP A 57 -4.16 -3.41 -13.35
CA ASP A 57 -4.79 -3.15 -14.65
C ASP A 57 -6.31 -3.20 -14.58
N ARG A 58 -6.87 -4.14 -13.81
CA ARG A 58 -8.30 -4.23 -13.54
C ARG A 58 -8.85 -2.96 -12.93
N TYR A 59 -8.24 -2.48 -11.84
CA TYR A 59 -8.69 -1.26 -11.16
C TYR A 59 -8.50 -0.02 -12.02
N ALA A 60 -7.35 0.09 -12.71
CA ALA A 60 -7.09 1.18 -13.64
C ALA A 60 -8.12 1.21 -14.79
N GLY A 61 -8.45 0.06 -15.36
CA GLY A 61 -9.48 -0.09 -16.39
C GLY A 61 -10.88 0.29 -15.90
N LEU A 62 -11.29 -0.16 -14.71
CA LEU A 62 -12.58 0.18 -14.10
C LEU A 62 -12.76 1.68 -13.82
N ARG A 63 -11.65 2.40 -13.58
CA ARG A 63 -11.65 3.81 -13.20
C ARG A 63 -11.15 4.75 -14.30
N GLY A 64 -10.76 4.22 -15.46
CA GLY A 64 -10.19 5.01 -16.55
C GLY A 64 -8.84 5.65 -16.22
N LEU A 65 -8.09 5.07 -15.28
CA LEU A 65 -6.78 5.58 -14.82
C LEU A 65 -5.66 5.14 -15.76
N ARG A 66 -4.61 5.95 -15.83
CA ARG A 66 -3.39 5.67 -16.60
C ARG A 66 -2.14 5.94 -15.77
N ALA A 67 -1.02 5.38 -16.19
CA ALA A 67 0.25 5.78 -15.64
C ALA A 67 0.51 7.26 -15.96
N GLY A 68 1.03 8.01 -14.99
CA GLY A 68 1.22 9.46 -15.07
C GLY A 68 0.08 10.28 -14.45
N ASP A 69 -1.10 9.69 -14.21
CA ASP A 69 -2.15 10.35 -13.43
C ASP A 69 -1.70 10.58 -11.97
N THR A 70 -2.43 11.40 -11.21
CA THR A 70 -2.13 11.64 -9.79
C THR A 70 -3.29 11.19 -8.91
N LEU A 71 -2.98 10.37 -7.90
CA LEU A 71 -3.90 10.04 -6.81
C LEU A 71 -3.66 10.97 -5.63
N GLN A 72 -4.74 11.48 -5.05
CA GLN A 72 -4.72 12.19 -3.77
C GLN A 72 -5.11 11.23 -2.67
N PHE A 73 -4.22 11.04 -1.71
CA PHE A 73 -4.52 10.32 -0.48
C PHE A 73 -4.88 11.32 0.62
N ALA A 74 -5.49 10.84 1.70
CA ALA A 74 -5.81 11.68 2.86
C ALA A 74 -4.61 12.47 3.41
N PHE A 75 -3.38 12.04 3.12
CA PHE A 75 -2.15 12.58 3.68
C PHE A 75 -1.15 13.07 2.62
N GLY A 76 -1.54 13.13 1.35
CA GLY A 76 -0.64 13.63 0.29
C GLY A 76 -0.96 13.06 -1.08
N ASP A 77 -0.36 13.65 -2.10
CA ASP A 77 -0.56 13.22 -3.48
C ASP A 77 0.61 12.32 -3.92
N ALA A 78 0.33 11.31 -4.76
CA ALA A 78 1.37 10.54 -5.42
C ALA A 78 0.99 10.25 -6.88
N PRO A 79 1.97 10.28 -7.81
CA PRO A 79 1.74 9.90 -9.19
C PRO A 79 1.52 8.39 -9.30
N ILE A 80 0.72 7.98 -10.27
CA ILE A 80 0.61 6.60 -10.72
C ILE A 80 1.86 6.30 -11.54
N ALA A 81 2.84 5.67 -10.92
CA ALA A 81 4.12 5.32 -11.54
C ALA A 81 3.94 4.29 -12.67
N GLY A 82 2.98 3.37 -12.48
CA GLY A 82 2.66 2.37 -13.48
C GLY A 82 1.42 1.54 -13.13
N ILE A 83 1.14 0.60 -14.00
CA ILE A 83 0.04 -0.36 -13.90
C ILE A 83 0.63 -1.76 -14.02
N TYR A 84 0.23 -2.66 -13.14
CA TYR A 84 0.65 -4.06 -13.13
C TYR A 84 -0.55 -4.99 -13.31
N ARG A 85 -0.32 -6.22 -13.76
CA ARG A 85 -1.35 -7.24 -13.93
C ARG A 85 -2.01 -7.57 -12.59
N ASP A 86 -3.35 -7.55 -12.53
CA ASP A 86 -4.10 -7.94 -11.33
C ASP A 86 -3.70 -9.34 -10.85
N LEU A 87 -3.23 -9.43 -9.59
CA LEU A 87 -2.79 -10.68 -8.97
C LEU A 87 -3.97 -11.56 -8.57
N GLY A 88 -5.13 -10.96 -8.27
CA GLY A 88 -6.32 -11.67 -7.82
C GLY A 88 -7.06 -12.42 -8.93
N GLY A 89 -6.77 -12.11 -10.20
CA GLY A 89 -7.35 -12.77 -11.36
C GLY A 89 -8.88 -12.86 -11.34
N ASP A 90 -9.40 -14.04 -11.74
CA ASP A 90 -10.83 -14.26 -12.00
C ASP A 90 -11.69 -14.48 -10.73
N GLY A 91 -11.11 -14.55 -9.53
CA GLY A 91 -11.88 -14.47 -8.28
C GLY A 91 -11.46 -15.42 -7.15
N VAL A 92 -12.46 -15.92 -6.41
CA VAL A 92 -12.40 -16.34 -4.99
C VAL A 92 -11.46 -17.51 -4.64
N PHE A 93 -10.75 -18.08 -5.61
CA PHE A 93 -9.88 -19.25 -5.42
C PHE A 93 -8.61 -19.20 -6.27
N THR A 94 -8.05 -18.00 -6.46
CA THR A 94 -6.82 -17.82 -7.25
C THR A 94 -5.59 -18.33 -6.50
N ASP A 95 -4.84 -19.24 -7.12
CA ASP A 95 -3.52 -19.65 -6.66
C ASP A 95 -2.52 -18.53 -6.90
N LEU A 96 -2.07 -17.90 -5.80
CA LEU A 96 -1.04 -16.88 -5.86
C LEU A 96 0.36 -17.50 -5.96
N PRO A 97 1.30 -16.84 -6.67
CA PRO A 97 2.72 -17.20 -6.60
C PRO A 97 3.22 -17.20 -5.15
N ALA A 98 4.20 -18.06 -4.83
CA ALA A 98 4.73 -18.25 -3.48
C ALA A 98 5.13 -16.95 -2.76
N TYR A 99 5.61 -15.96 -3.52
CA TYR A 99 5.94 -14.63 -2.99
C TYR A 99 4.72 -13.93 -2.36
N TRP A 100 3.53 -14.07 -2.95
CA TRP A 100 2.31 -13.37 -2.55
C TRP A 100 1.45 -14.14 -1.54
N CYS A 101 1.72 -15.43 -1.34
CA CYS A 101 0.93 -16.29 -0.44
C CYS A 101 0.79 -15.73 0.98
N THR A 102 1.80 -15.04 1.51
CA THR A 102 1.75 -14.44 2.86
C THR A 102 0.73 -13.29 2.96
N TRP A 103 0.34 -12.69 1.84
CA TRP A 103 -0.57 -11.54 1.78
C TRP A 103 -1.83 -11.83 0.98
N SER A 104 -2.23 -13.10 0.87
CA SER A 104 -3.42 -13.53 0.14
C SER A 104 -4.67 -12.76 0.55
N ASP A 105 -4.86 -12.53 1.85
CA ASP A 105 -6.05 -11.86 2.41
C ASP A 105 -6.16 -10.38 2.00
N LEU A 106 -5.06 -9.78 1.52
CA LEU A 106 -5.05 -8.41 1.00
C LEU A 106 -5.35 -8.34 -0.51
N ILE A 107 -5.31 -9.47 -1.20
CA ILE A 107 -5.28 -9.55 -2.67
C ILE A 107 -6.49 -10.32 -3.20
N VAL A 108 -6.74 -11.51 -2.66
CA VAL A 108 -7.75 -12.45 -3.15
C VAL A 108 -9.06 -12.19 -2.41
N PRO A 109 -10.17 -11.89 -3.11
CA PRO A 109 -11.47 -11.82 -2.47
C PRO A 109 -11.93 -13.21 -2.04
N ASP A 110 -12.79 -13.27 -1.03
CA ASP A 110 -13.54 -14.49 -0.68
C ASP A 110 -15.06 -14.30 -0.83
N LEU A 111 -15.85 -15.26 -0.35
CA LEU A 111 -17.32 -15.21 -0.45
C LEU A 111 -17.95 -14.16 0.48
N GLU A 112 -17.25 -13.76 1.53
CA GLU A 112 -17.73 -12.88 2.60
C GLU A 112 -17.08 -11.49 2.53
N PHE A 113 -15.84 -11.41 2.02
CA PHE A 113 -15.02 -10.22 2.04
C PHE A 113 -14.36 -9.97 0.69
N ARG A 114 -14.42 -8.71 0.24
CA ARG A 114 -13.65 -8.23 -0.90
C ARG A 114 -12.64 -7.19 -0.41
N PRO A 115 -11.33 -7.45 -0.52
CA PRO A 115 -10.34 -6.49 -0.08
C PRO A 115 -10.43 -5.20 -0.90
N PRO A 116 -10.07 -4.06 -0.29
CA PRO A 116 -9.82 -2.83 -1.05
C PRO A 116 -8.77 -3.08 -2.16
N PRO A 117 -8.78 -2.30 -3.24
CA PRO A 117 -7.76 -2.36 -4.28
C PRO A 117 -6.33 -2.38 -3.69
N PHE A 118 -5.55 -3.37 -4.12
CA PHE A 118 -4.18 -3.59 -3.67
C PHE A 118 -3.21 -2.75 -4.51
N VAL A 119 -2.58 -1.77 -3.88
CA VAL A 119 -1.75 -0.76 -4.54
C VAL A 119 -0.32 -0.92 -4.06
N LEU A 120 0.62 -1.17 -4.99
CA LEU A 120 2.03 -1.22 -4.63
C LEU A 120 2.59 0.19 -4.56
N VAL A 121 3.49 0.44 -3.62
CA VAL A 121 4.09 1.74 -3.38
C VAL A 121 5.57 1.57 -3.15
N ASP A 122 6.40 2.39 -3.77
CA ASP A 122 7.81 2.38 -3.45
C ASP A 122 8.02 2.80 -1.97
N PRO A 123 9.06 2.28 -1.28
CA PRO A 123 9.25 2.58 0.13
C PRO A 123 9.33 4.08 0.44
N ALA A 124 9.98 4.89 -0.39
CA ALA A 124 10.16 6.33 -0.14
C ALA A 124 8.82 7.09 -0.23
N THR A 125 7.98 6.75 -1.20
CA THR A 125 6.61 7.29 -1.30
C THR A 125 5.77 6.87 -0.10
N MET A 126 5.83 5.60 0.33
CA MET A 126 5.13 5.12 1.52
C MET A 126 5.54 5.91 2.77
N TYR A 127 6.84 6.12 2.99
CA TYR A 127 7.33 6.93 4.12
C TYR A 127 6.84 8.37 4.06
N SER A 128 6.80 8.96 2.87
CA SER A 128 6.33 10.32 2.66
C SER A 128 4.83 10.47 2.98
N LEU A 129 4.01 9.51 2.57
CA LEU A 129 2.58 9.48 2.88
C LEU A 129 2.32 9.26 4.38
N CYS A 130 3.04 8.34 5.03
CA CYS A 130 2.89 8.11 6.47
C CYS A 130 3.31 9.33 7.31
N ARG A 131 4.40 10.01 6.94
CA ARG A 131 4.89 11.18 7.69
C ARG A 131 3.87 12.33 7.71
N SER A 132 3.14 12.48 6.61
CA SER A 132 2.12 13.51 6.47
C SER A 132 0.81 13.13 7.17
N SER A 133 0.68 11.91 7.70
CA SER A 133 -0.47 11.52 8.51
C SER A 133 -0.44 12.18 9.89
N PRO A 134 -1.50 12.92 10.29
CA PRO A 134 -1.56 13.64 11.56
C PRO A 134 -1.52 12.72 12.80
N ASN A 135 -1.70 11.40 12.65
CA ASN A 135 -1.58 10.42 13.74
C ASN A 135 -0.13 10.15 14.18
N SER A 136 0.87 10.71 13.51
CA SER A 136 2.28 10.57 13.90
C SER A 136 2.67 11.42 15.13
N ALA A 137 1.78 12.30 15.62
CA ALA A 137 2.04 13.20 16.74
C ALA A 137 1.63 12.68 18.13
N THR A 138 0.95 11.53 18.22
CA THR A 138 0.46 10.98 19.51
C THR A 138 1.21 9.71 19.87
N GLN A 139 2.52 9.80 20.07
CA GLN A 139 3.20 8.83 20.93
C GLN A 139 2.93 9.27 22.38
N PRO A 140 2.23 8.49 23.23
CA PRO A 140 2.07 8.85 24.62
C PRO A 140 3.45 9.01 25.22
N ARG A 141 3.75 10.20 25.76
CA ARG A 141 4.92 10.42 26.63
C ARG A 141 4.93 9.26 27.62
N ARG A 142 6.01 8.48 27.63
CA ARG A 142 6.32 7.57 28.73
C ARG A 142 6.06 8.35 30.02
N SER A 143 5.01 8.01 30.74
CA SER A 143 4.88 8.38 32.14
C SER A 143 6.11 7.78 32.81
N SER A 144 7.07 8.64 33.18
CA SER A 144 8.10 8.25 34.13
C SER A 144 7.36 7.91 35.41
N VAL A 145 7.13 6.62 35.66
CA VAL A 145 6.70 6.17 36.98
C VAL A 145 7.83 6.57 37.91
N GLY A 146 7.51 7.56 38.73
CA GLY A 146 8.42 8.26 39.62
C GLY A 146 9.07 7.32 40.61
N GLY A 147 10.26 7.73 41.02
CA GLY A 147 11.11 7.02 41.96
C GLY A 147 10.39 6.70 43.27
N ILE A 148 10.72 5.51 43.76
CA ILE A 148 10.55 5.05 45.13
C ILE A 148 11.20 6.08 46.07
N PRO A 149 10.50 6.60 47.10
CA PRO A 149 11.17 7.08 48.28
C PRO A 149 11.32 5.93 49.29
N ARG A 150 12.57 5.57 49.57
CA ARG A 150 13.00 4.90 50.80
C ARG A 150 13.07 5.93 51.94
N SER A 151 13.10 5.39 53.16
CA SER A 151 13.45 6.01 54.46
C SER A 151 12.21 6.48 55.25
N THR A 152 12.05 6.21 56.54
CA THR A 152 12.94 5.64 57.58
C THR A 152 12.08 5.16 58.74
#